data_AF-A0A7Y8GMU9-F1
#
_entry.id   AF-A0A7Y8GMU9-F1
#
_cell.length_a   1.000
_cell.length_b   1.000
_cell.length_c   1.000
_cell.angle_alpha   90.00
_cell.angle_beta   90.00
_cell.angle_gamma   90.00
#
_symmetry.space_group_name_H-M   'P 1'
#
loop_
_entity.id
_entity.type
_entity.pdbx_description
1 polymer ?
#
loop_
_entity_poly.entity_id
_entity_poly.type
_entity_poly.pdbx_seq_one_letter_code
_entity_poly.pdbx_strand_id
1 'polypeptide(L)'
;MPEYRKKLTFETIGGQRGIILQCNKSEKKSVVKRHLQDGQFKWMSESVTSKHPDGSPKHLHVKIQEEGIYQIFGQPTLSGFYCFYKALNGLIYYAPISEDQVKALLAAAPLDFRQALIGMNVTVF
;
A
#
# COMPACT_ATOMS: atom_id res chain seq x y z
N MET A 1 23.17 10.10 -6.10
CA MET A 1 22.30 8.90 -6.14
C MET A 1 20.86 9.35 -6.04
N PRO A 2 19.88 8.68 -6.70
CA PRO A 2 18.47 9.03 -6.53
C PRO A 2 18.07 8.82 -5.07
N GLU A 3 17.41 9.81 -4.46
CA GLU A 3 16.85 9.68 -3.11
C GLU A 3 15.54 8.89 -3.18
N TYR A 4 15.63 7.57 -3.00
CA TYR A 4 14.46 6.71 -2.96
C TYR A 4 13.68 6.86 -1.63
N ARG A 5 12.36 6.99 -1.72
CA ARG A 5 11.48 7.11 -0.56
C ARG A 5 11.39 5.77 0.18
N LYS A 6 11.56 5.78 1.50
CA LYS A 6 11.52 4.56 2.33
C LYS A 6 10.19 4.32 3.04
N LYS A 7 9.24 5.26 2.95
CA LYS A 7 7.96 5.21 3.66
C LYS A 7 6.82 5.64 2.73
N LEU A 8 5.66 5.00 2.87
CA LEU A 8 4.45 5.42 2.17
C LEU A 8 3.93 6.72 2.77
N THR A 9 3.47 7.61 1.91
CA THR A 9 2.87 8.87 2.32
C THR A 9 1.35 8.75 2.19
N PHE A 10 0.64 9.04 3.27
CA PHE A 10 -0.82 9.14 3.25
C PHE A 10 -1.27 10.54 2.83
N GLU A 11 -2.36 10.60 2.09
CA GLU A 11 -3.06 11.84 1.75
C GLU A 11 -4.58 11.61 1.71
N THR A 12 -5.36 12.68 1.80
CA THR A 12 -6.80 12.66 1.55
C THR A 12 -7.06 12.87 0.06
N ILE A 13 -7.59 11.85 -0.61
CA ILE A 13 -7.89 11.84 -2.05
C ILE A 13 -9.41 11.69 -2.23
N GLY A 14 -10.08 12.81 -2.58
CA GLY A 14 -11.53 12.81 -2.80
C GLY A 14 -12.34 12.43 -1.55
N GLY A 15 -11.92 12.93 -0.37
CA GLY A 15 -12.56 12.66 0.92
C GLY A 15 -12.21 11.31 1.55
N GLN A 16 -11.39 10.49 0.89
CA GLN A 16 -10.93 9.19 1.41
C GLN A 16 -9.43 9.21 1.66
N ARG A 17 -8.95 8.39 2.60
CA ARG A 17 -7.50 8.22 2.80
C ARG A 17 -6.93 7.38 1.65
N GLY A 18 -5.77 7.76 1.15
CA GLY A 18 -5.05 6.98 0.15
C GLY A 18 -3.55 7.24 0.24
N ILE A 19 -2.81 6.67 -0.69
CA ILE A 19 -1.35 6.80 -0.73
C ILE A 19 -0.89 7.55 -1.97
N ILE A 20 0.18 8.33 -1.81
CA ILE A 20 0.91 8.92 -2.92
C ILE A 20 2.15 8.06 -3.19
N LEU A 21 2.26 7.58 -4.42
CA LEU A 21 3.46 6.93 -4.94
C LEU A 21 4.22 7.91 -5.83
N GLN A 22 5.41 8.29 -5.39
CA GLN A 22 6.32 9.15 -6.15
C GLN A 22 7.21 8.25 -7.01
N CYS A 23 7.08 8.35 -8.33
CA CYS A 23 7.89 7.61 -9.29
C CYS A 23 9.04 8.49 -9.75
N ASN A 24 10.27 8.09 -9.46
CA ASN A 24 11.47 8.69 -10.04
C ASN A 24 11.51 8.40 -11.55
N LYS A 25 12.18 9.27 -12.31
CA LYS A 25 12.30 9.13 -13.77
C LYS A 25 12.93 7.79 -14.20
N SER A 26 13.81 7.24 -13.36
CA SER A 26 14.48 5.95 -13.58
C SER A 26 13.64 4.74 -13.16
N GLU A 27 12.47 4.94 -12.55
CA GLU A 27 11.61 3.88 -12.05
C GLU A 27 10.53 3.50 -13.07
N LYS A 28 10.10 2.24 -13.04
CA LYS A 28 8.88 1.85 -13.73
C LYS A 28 7.69 2.54 -13.06
N LYS A 29 6.62 2.79 -13.83
CA LYS A 29 5.35 3.27 -13.25
C LYS A 29 4.95 2.33 -12.11
N SER A 30 4.71 2.90 -10.93
CA SER A 30 4.26 2.10 -9.80
C SER A 30 2.84 1.59 -10.02
N VAL A 31 2.57 0.39 -9.57
CA VAL A 31 1.23 -0.22 -9.59
C VAL A 31 0.97 -0.88 -8.25
N VAL A 32 -0.30 -0.93 -7.86
CA VAL A 32 -0.74 -1.51 -6.59
C VAL A 32 -1.80 -2.56 -6.86
N LYS A 33 -1.67 -3.73 -6.24
CA LYS A 33 -2.73 -4.74 -6.22
C LYS A 33 -3.16 -5.02 -4.79
N ARG A 34 -4.44 -5.31 -4.60
CA ARG A 34 -5.02 -5.80 -3.36
C ARG A 34 -5.22 -7.31 -3.46
N HIS A 35 -4.88 -8.04 -2.40
CA HIS A 35 -5.13 -9.48 -2.28
C HIS A 35 -6.44 -9.72 -1.51
N LEU A 36 -7.23 -10.68 -1.97
CA LEU A 36 -8.51 -11.10 -1.42
C LEU A 36 -8.41 -12.51 -0.85
N GLN A 37 -9.34 -12.90 0.03
CA GLN A 37 -9.29 -14.15 0.81
C GLN A 37 -9.27 -15.43 -0.05
N ASP A 38 -9.82 -15.40 -1.27
CA ASP A 38 -9.89 -16.56 -2.16
C ASP A 38 -8.69 -16.70 -3.12
N GLY A 39 -7.56 -16.06 -2.80
CA GLY A 39 -6.40 -15.97 -3.70
C GLY A 39 -6.63 -15.08 -4.92
N GLN A 40 -7.80 -14.46 -5.02
CA GLN A 40 -8.10 -13.44 -6.01
C GLN A 40 -7.35 -12.14 -5.70
N PHE A 41 -7.13 -11.32 -6.71
CA PHE A 41 -6.56 -9.99 -6.55
C PHE A 41 -7.29 -8.96 -7.39
N LYS A 42 -7.22 -7.71 -6.95
CA LYS A 42 -7.73 -6.55 -7.67
C LYS A 42 -6.62 -5.55 -7.90
N TRP A 43 -6.42 -5.13 -9.15
CA TRP A 43 -5.57 -3.98 -9.43
C TRP A 43 -6.27 -2.70 -8.95
N MET A 44 -5.54 -1.90 -8.18
CA MET A 44 -6.05 -0.63 -7.68
C MET A 44 -6.00 0.40 -8.80
N SER A 45 -7.06 1.20 -8.94
CA SER A 45 -7.05 2.33 -9.86
C SER A 45 -6.14 3.43 -9.34
N GLU A 46 -5.16 3.83 -10.15
CA GLU A 46 -4.32 5.01 -9.87
C GLU A 46 -4.75 6.23 -10.69
N SER A 47 -4.55 7.42 -10.12
CA SER A 47 -4.67 8.69 -10.82
C SER A 47 -3.31 9.36 -10.93
N VAL A 48 -2.87 9.73 -12.13
CA VAL A 48 -1.62 10.47 -12.34
C VAL A 48 -1.87 11.94 -12.01
N THR A 49 -1.23 12.46 -10.97
CA THR A 49 -1.41 13.86 -10.54
C THR A 49 -0.32 14.80 -11.04
N SER A 50 0.84 14.26 -11.42
CA SER A 50 1.87 15.02 -12.13
C SER A 50 2.74 14.11 -12.97
N LYS A 51 3.42 14.70 -13.96
CA LYS A 51 4.32 14.01 -14.90
C LYS A 51 5.70 14.65 -14.89
N HIS A 52 6.70 13.88 -15.29
CA HIS A 52 8.02 14.38 -15.66
C HIS A 52 7.96 15.10 -17.02
N PRO A 53 8.97 15.88 -17.42
CA PRO A 53 8.99 16.58 -18.71
C PRO A 53 8.87 15.65 -19.94
N ASP A 54 9.25 14.38 -19.81
CA ASP A 54 9.12 13.36 -20.87
C ASP A 54 7.72 12.72 -20.92
N GLY A 55 6.78 13.19 -20.09
CA GLY A 55 5.41 12.69 -20.03
C GLY A 55 5.21 11.45 -19.15
N SER A 56 6.28 10.88 -18.58
CA SER A 56 6.16 9.74 -17.66
C SER A 56 5.52 10.16 -16.33
N PRO A 57 4.75 9.28 -15.65
CA PRO A 57 4.12 9.62 -14.37
C PRO A 57 5.15 9.92 -13.29
N LYS A 58 4.94 11.03 -12.56
CA LYS A 58 5.79 11.44 -11.44
C LYS A 58 5.12 11.19 -10.09
N HIS A 59 3.84 11.54 -9.96
CA HIS A 59 3.06 11.26 -8.75
C HIS A 59 1.79 10.49 -9.13
N LEU A 60 1.56 9.39 -8.41
CA LEU A 60 0.39 8.52 -8.56
C LEU A 60 -0.39 8.52 -7.25
N HIS A 61 -1.68 8.81 -7.34
CA HIS A 61 -2.60 8.76 -6.23
C HIS A 61 -3.35 7.43 -6.30
N VAL A 62 -3.26 6.63 -5.23
CA VAL A 62 -3.96 5.35 -5.12
C VAL A 62 -4.91 5.42 -3.94
N LYS A 63 -6.21 5.30 -4.22
CA LYS A 63 -7.23 5.28 -3.17
C LYS A 63 -7.17 3.95 -2.41
N ILE A 64 -7.07 4.01 -1.08
CA ILE A 64 -7.12 2.85 -0.20
C ILE A 64 -8.45 2.92 0.55
N GLN A 65 -9.45 2.24 0.01
CA GLN A 65 -10.83 2.38 0.49
C GLN A 65 -11.14 1.48 1.70
N GLU A 66 -10.38 0.39 1.83
CA GLU A 66 -10.66 -0.66 2.79
C GLU A 66 -9.36 -1.21 3.38
N GLU A 67 -9.47 -1.73 4.59
CA GLU A 67 -8.43 -2.54 5.22
C GLU A 67 -8.13 -3.80 4.37
N GLY A 68 -6.92 -4.31 4.55
CA GLY A 68 -6.50 -5.56 3.92
C GLY A 68 -5.08 -5.52 3.41
N ILE A 69 -4.77 -6.47 2.53
CA ILE A 69 -3.41 -6.73 2.08
C ILE A 69 -3.21 -6.14 0.69
N TYR A 70 -2.17 -5.33 0.56
CA TYR A 70 -1.80 -4.66 -0.68
C TYR A 70 -0.35 -4.95 -1.02
N GLN A 71 -0.05 -5.05 -2.30
CA GLN A 71 1.30 -5.21 -2.81
C GLN A 71 1.63 -4.10 -3.78
N ILE A 72 2.76 -3.45 -3.54
CA ILE A 72 3.26 -2.33 -4.33
C ILE A 72 4.39 -2.84 -5.22
N PHE A 73 4.41 -2.38 -6.47
CA PHE A 73 5.45 -2.69 -7.45
C PHE A 73 5.99 -1.42 -8.10
N GLY A 74 7.14 -1.55 -8.76
CA GLY A 74 7.74 -0.48 -9.55
C GLY A 74 8.53 0.54 -8.74
N GLN A 75 8.70 0.31 -7.43
CA GLN A 75 9.50 1.17 -6.55
C GLN A 75 10.63 0.37 -5.88
N PRO A 76 11.92 0.69 -6.07
CA PRO A 76 13.03 -0.11 -5.55
C PRO A 76 13.01 -0.34 -4.04
N THR A 77 12.54 0.63 -3.26
CA THR A 77 12.54 0.59 -1.79
C THR A 77 11.17 0.41 -1.17
N LEU A 78 10.09 0.65 -1.92
CA LEU A 78 8.71 0.50 -1.46
C LEU A 78 8.00 -0.71 -2.05
N SER A 79 8.60 -1.43 -2.99
CA SER A 79 7.99 -2.67 -3.48
C SER A 79 7.96 -3.72 -2.39
N GLY A 80 6.81 -4.36 -2.21
CA GLY A 80 6.60 -5.31 -1.12
C GLY A 80 5.14 -5.41 -0.72
N PHE A 81 4.87 -6.22 0.30
CA PHE A 81 3.54 -6.42 0.85
C PHE A 81 3.31 -5.51 2.05
N TYR A 82 2.10 -4.98 2.13
CA TYR A 82 1.65 -4.10 3.19
C TYR A 82 0.27 -4.52 3.65
N CYS A 83 0.06 -4.56 4.95
CA CYS A 83 -1.27 -4.62 5.53
C CYS A 83 -1.72 -3.20 5.87
N PHE A 84 -2.83 -2.77 5.28
CA PHE A 84 -3.53 -1.55 5.68
C PHE A 84 -4.59 -1.91 6.71
N TYR A 85 -4.55 -1.25 7.86
CA TYR A 85 -5.43 -1.53 9.00
C TYR A 85 -5.93 -0.23 9.62
N LYS A 86 -7.05 -0.30 10.32
CA LYS A 86 -7.64 0.81 11.05
C LYS A 86 -7.03 0.88 12.45
N ALA A 87 -6.47 2.03 12.80
CA ALA A 87 -5.97 2.30 14.14
C ALA A 87 -7.12 2.67 15.09
N LEU A 88 -6.80 2.78 16.38
CA LEU A 88 -7.78 3.11 17.43
C LEU A 88 -8.45 4.48 17.22
N ASN A 89 -7.76 5.40 16.55
CA ASN A 89 -8.29 6.71 16.17
C ASN A 89 -9.21 6.65 14.93
N GLY A 90 -9.46 5.47 14.39
CA GLY A 90 -10.31 5.24 13.23
C GLY A 90 -9.66 5.55 11.87
N LEU A 91 -8.40 5.99 11.84
CA LEU A 91 -7.66 6.25 10.61
C LEU A 91 -6.96 4.99 10.09
N ILE A 92 -6.78 4.91 8.77
CA ILE A 92 -6.02 3.83 8.14
C ILE A 92 -4.52 4.10 8.26
N TYR A 93 -3.79 3.12 8.78
CA TYR A 93 -2.33 3.02 8.79
C TYR A 93 -1.88 1.83 7.95
N TYR A 94 -0.57 1.68 7.79
CA TYR A 94 0.03 0.54 7.10
C TYR A 94 1.12 -0.09 7.98
N ALA A 95 1.35 -1.38 7.78
CA ALA A 95 2.53 -2.08 8.24
C ALA A 95 3.11 -2.92 7.08
N PRO A 96 4.42 -2.87 6.84
CA PRO A 96 5.06 -3.82 5.93
C PRO A 96 4.95 -5.24 6.50
N ILE A 97 4.66 -6.22 5.65
CA ILE A 97 4.49 -7.62 6.05
C ILE A 97 5.27 -8.56 5.13
N SER A 98 5.65 -9.73 5.64
CA SER A 98 6.30 -10.79 4.86
C SER A 98 5.29 -11.65 4.08
N GLU A 99 5.77 -12.46 3.14
CA GLU A 99 4.91 -13.40 2.40
C GLU A 99 4.22 -14.42 3.32
N ASP A 100 4.89 -14.87 4.38
CA ASP A 100 4.30 -15.81 5.34
C ASP A 100 3.20 -15.14 6.17
N GLN A 101 3.38 -13.86 6.54
CA GLN A 101 2.34 -13.07 7.19
C GLN A 101 1.15 -12.82 6.25
N VAL A 102 1.39 -12.61 4.94
CA VAL A 102 0.32 -12.52 3.94
C VAL A 102 -0.50 -13.80 3.92
N LYS A 103 0.14 -14.97 3.82
CA LYS A 103 -0.55 -16.27 3.82
C LYS A 103 -1.38 -16.46 5.10
N ALA A 104 -0.78 -16.14 6.25
CA ALA A 104 -1.47 -16.26 7.54
C ALA A 104 -2.69 -15.34 7.64
N LEU A 105 -2.57 -14.07 7.22
CA LEU A 105 -3.67 -13.11 7.25
C LEU A 105 -4.78 -13.46 6.25
N LEU A 106 -4.44 -13.95 5.06
CA LEU A 106 -5.44 -14.39 4.08
C LEU A 106 -6.19 -15.63 4.58
N ALA A 107 -5.48 -16.61 5.16
CA ALA A 107 -6.08 -17.83 5.69
C ALA A 107 -6.95 -17.57 6.94
N ALA A 108 -6.52 -16.67 7.82
CA ALA A 108 -7.25 -16.35 9.04
C ALA A 108 -8.49 -15.47 8.80
N ALA A 109 -8.53 -14.74 7.67
CA ALA A 109 -9.64 -13.87 7.32
C ALA A 109 -10.08 -12.93 8.48
N PRO A 110 -9.14 -12.20 9.13
CA PRO A 110 -9.43 -11.55 10.40
C PRO A 110 -10.46 -10.43 10.23
N LEU A 111 -11.37 -10.33 11.20
CA LEU A 111 -12.30 -9.21 11.31
C LEU A 111 -11.58 -7.90 11.70
N ASP A 112 -10.43 -8.01 12.39
CA ASP A 112 -9.59 -6.89 12.81
C ASP A 112 -8.14 -7.15 12.40
N PHE A 113 -7.69 -6.45 11.35
CA PHE A 113 -6.32 -6.57 10.86
C PHE A 113 -5.29 -6.05 11.87
N ARG A 114 -5.61 -5.04 12.69
CA ARG A 114 -4.69 -4.51 13.69
C ARG A 114 -4.39 -5.54 14.77
N GLN A 115 -5.42 -6.22 15.27
CA GLN A 115 -5.24 -7.30 16.26
C GLN A 115 -4.48 -8.48 15.67
N ALA A 116 -4.79 -8.87 14.44
CA ALA A 116 -4.07 -9.95 13.76
C ALA A 116 -2.58 -9.62 13.60
N LEU A 117 -2.25 -8.38 13.23
CA LEU A 117 -0.86 -7.91 13.13
C LEU A 117 -0.14 -7.92 14.49
N ILE A 118 -0.80 -7.50 15.57
CA ILE A 118 -0.24 -7.58 16.93
C ILE A 118 0.06 -9.03 17.31
N GLY A 119 -0.86 -9.96 17.04
CA GLY A 119 -0.64 -11.39 17.26
C GLY A 119 0.53 -11.98 16.46
N MET A 120 0.89 -11.35 15.34
CA MET A 120 2.05 -11.70 14.51
C MET A 120 3.34 -10.93 14.89
N ASN A 121 3.35 -10.21 16.01
CA ASN A 121 4.44 -9.35 16.46
C ASN A 121 4.85 -8.26 15.44
N VAL A 122 3.90 -7.79 14.62
CA VAL A 122 4.13 -6.67 13.70
C VAL A 122 3.92 -5.36 14.45
N THR A 123 4.86 -4.43 14.29
CA THR A 123 4.72 -3.08 14.84
C THR A 123 3.55 -2.34 14.18
N VAL A 124 2.58 -1.94 14.99
CA VAL A 124 1.42 -1.15 14.58
C VAL A 124 1.41 0.20 15.31
N PHE A 125 0.68 1.17 14.75
CA PHE A 125 0.47 2.49 15.32
C PHE A 125 -0.94 2.62 15.94
#